data_AF-A0A7V8J5H4-F1
#
_entry.id   AF-A0A7V8J5H4-F1
#
_cell.length_a   1.000
_cell.length_b   1.000
_cell.length_c   1.000
_cell.angle_alpha   90.00
_cell.angle_beta   90.00
_cell.angle_gamma   90.00
#
_symmetry.space_group_name_H-M   'P 1'
#
loop_
_entity.id
_entity.type
_entity.pdbx_description
1 polymer ?
#
loop_
_entity_poly.entity_id
_entity_poly.type
_entity_poly.pdbx_seq_one_letter_code
_entity_poly.pdbx_strand_id
1 'polypeptide(L)'
;MADTRDELTQAAGITADVVMELGAYYNAKEMRSVQTGLTSAARELRAFTRHNSLLGRLGEKLTHEQRELLTNAASLLESIKYNVEHAKERKDRAEKAKAKKRQQWEREAEQLVKARFSLPSDTVTEQIRVLELHLVAQEVLGHAFYLPSHMELRRVMQEEAPRWANHTTAQWHRSRVTSLLSDIHSALRHYLGLDLDVTPAQKLEELQHNLDMQRTAILARPQSIETLRIWTDALKGAAFITSVIPPNGASR
;
A
#
# COMPACT_ATOMS: atom_id res chain seq x y z
N MET A 1 -36.80 -16.16 -42.04
CA MET A 1 -37.19 -15.42 -40.81
C MET A 1 -36.32 -15.83 -39.60
N ALA A 2 -35.01 -16.03 -39.79
CA ALA A 2 -34.11 -16.49 -38.73
C ALA A 2 -33.13 -15.40 -38.22
N ASP A 3 -33.17 -14.18 -38.76
CA ASP A 3 -32.13 -13.16 -38.56
C ASP A 3 -32.51 -12.04 -37.58
N THR A 4 -33.79 -11.65 -37.51
CA THR A 4 -34.25 -10.51 -36.67
C THR A 4 -34.32 -10.81 -35.17
N ARG A 5 -34.40 -12.09 -34.77
CA ARG A 5 -34.41 -12.47 -33.35
C ARG A 5 -33.01 -12.41 -32.72
N ASP A 6 -31.97 -12.70 -33.49
CA ASP A 6 -30.59 -12.57 -33.01
C ASP A 6 -30.23 -11.09 -32.81
N GLU A 7 -30.64 -10.20 -33.72
CA GLU A 7 -30.44 -8.76 -33.57
C GLU A 7 -31.12 -8.17 -32.30
N LEU A 8 -32.31 -8.67 -31.95
CA LEU A 8 -33.07 -8.15 -30.80
C LEU A 8 -32.56 -8.65 -29.44
N THR A 9 -31.90 -9.81 -29.40
CA THR A 9 -31.54 -10.49 -28.16
C THR A 9 -30.04 -10.58 -27.91
N GLN A 10 -29.22 -10.25 -28.91
CA GLN A 10 -27.78 -10.17 -28.75
C GLN A 10 -27.32 -8.72 -28.57
N ALA A 11 -26.58 -8.46 -27.50
CA ALA A 11 -25.99 -7.15 -27.23
C ALA A 11 -24.68 -6.97 -28.01
N ALA A 12 -24.74 -6.99 -29.34
CA ALA A 12 -23.55 -6.94 -30.21
C ALA A 12 -22.65 -5.72 -29.97
N GLY A 13 -23.23 -4.57 -29.58
CA GLY A 13 -22.50 -3.35 -29.24
C GLY A 13 -21.90 -3.31 -27.83
N ILE A 14 -22.27 -4.23 -26.94
CA ILE A 14 -21.77 -4.29 -25.56
C ILE A 14 -20.86 -5.50 -25.44
N THR A 15 -19.65 -5.37 -25.96
CA THR A 15 -18.62 -6.41 -25.85
C THR A 15 -17.91 -6.36 -24.50
N ALA A 16 -17.21 -7.43 -24.13
CA ALA A 16 -16.39 -7.44 -22.92
C ALA A 16 -15.32 -6.31 -22.91
N ASP A 17 -14.78 -5.94 -24.07
CA ASP A 17 -13.81 -4.83 -24.17
C ASP A 17 -14.46 -3.48 -23.90
N VAL A 18 -15.67 -3.23 -24.41
CA VAL A 18 -16.45 -2.02 -24.10
C VAL A 18 -16.78 -1.97 -22.60
N VAL A 19 -17.17 -3.10 -22.00
CA VAL A 19 -17.42 -3.15 -20.55
C VAL A 19 -16.13 -2.87 -19.76
N MET A 20 -14.97 -3.35 -20.22
CA MET A 20 -13.68 -3.06 -19.59
C MET A 20 -13.32 -1.56 -19.69
N GLU A 21 -13.58 -0.93 -20.84
CA GLU A 21 -13.36 0.50 -21.08
C GLU A 21 -14.25 1.36 -20.17
N LEU A 22 -15.57 1.13 -20.21
CA LEU A 22 -16.53 1.83 -19.34
C LEU A 22 -16.28 1.53 -17.86
N GLY A 23 -15.77 0.34 -17.58
CA GLY A 23 -15.42 -0.18 -16.27
C GLY A 23 -14.03 0.22 -15.76
N ALA A 24 -13.31 1.13 -16.43
CA ALA A 24 -11.91 1.42 -16.13
C ALA A 24 -11.66 1.77 -14.65
N TYR A 25 -12.55 2.56 -14.06
CA TYR A 25 -12.48 3.03 -12.67
C TYR A 25 -13.15 2.10 -11.65
N TYR A 26 -13.78 1.02 -12.10
CA TYR A 26 -14.44 0.05 -11.23
C TYR A 26 -13.56 -1.18 -11.00
N ASN A 27 -13.68 -1.76 -9.82
CA ASN A 27 -13.01 -3.01 -9.46
C ASN A 27 -13.85 -4.26 -9.82
N ALA A 28 -13.23 -5.43 -9.74
CA ALA A 28 -13.91 -6.69 -10.06
C ALA A 28 -15.15 -6.98 -9.18
N LYS A 29 -15.19 -6.48 -7.93
CA LYS A 29 -16.34 -6.63 -7.02
C LYS A 29 -17.53 -5.79 -7.48
N GLU A 30 -17.30 -4.58 -7.95
CA GLU A 30 -18.34 -3.71 -8.51
C GLU A 30 -18.90 -4.29 -9.81
N MET A 31 -18.04 -4.79 -10.70
CA MET A 31 -18.48 -5.51 -11.91
C MET A 31 -19.31 -6.76 -11.58
N ARG A 32 -18.97 -7.48 -10.50
CA ARG A 32 -19.76 -8.62 -10.00
C ARG A 32 -21.15 -8.20 -9.52
N SER A 33 -21.27 -7.00 -8.92
CA SER A 33 -22.58 -6.46 -8.52
C SER A 33 -23.47 -6.22 -9.74
N VAL A 34 -22.91 -5.64 -10.81
CA VAL A 34 -23.61 -5.45 -12.10
C VAL A 34 -24.05 -6.80 -12.69
N GLN A 35 -23.15 -7.79 -12.74
CA GLN A 35 -23.49 -9.14 -13.22
C GLN A 35 -24.66 -9.77 -12.43
N THR A 36 -24.66 -9.59 -11.11
CA THR A 36 -25.69 -10.13 -10.23
C THR A 36 -27.03 -9.43 -10.45
N GLY A 37 -27.02 -8.10 -10.62
CA GLY A 37 -28.20 -7.31 -10.96
C GLY A 37 -28.84 -7.76 -12.28
N LEU A 38 -28.03 -7.91 -13.33
CA LEU A 38 -28.49 -8.39 -14.64
C LEU A 38 -29.08 -9.81 -14.55
N THR A 39 -28.43 -10.70 -13.79
CA THR A 39 -28.93 -12.07 -13.57
C THR A 39 -30.27 -12.08 -12.85
N SER A 40 -30.42 -11.27 -11.79
CA SER A 40 -31.68 -11.16 -11.05
C SER A 40 -32.80 -10.61 -11.91
N ALA A 41 -32.54 -9.53 -12.67
CA ALA A 41 -33.52 -8.95 -13.57
C ALA A 41 -33.97 -9.92 -14.67
N ALA A 42 -33.02 -10.62 -15.33
CA ALA A 42 -33.35 -11.64 -16.33
C ALA A 42 -34.20 -12.78 -15.73
N ARG A 43 -33.91 -13.19 -14.48
CA ARG A 43 -34.67 -14.20 -13.76
C ARG A 43 -36.09 -13.73 -13.44
N GLU A 44 -36.27 -12.48 -13.02
CA GLU A 44 -37.58 -11.90 -12.73
C GLU A 44 -38.45 -11.80 -13.99
N LEU A 45 -37.88 -11.36 -15.12
CA LEU A 45 -38.59 -11.35 -16.41
C LEU A 45 -39.04 -12.75 -16.83
N ARG A 46 -38.19 -13.78 -16.65
CA ARG A 46 -38.55 -15.18 -16.91
C ARG A 46 -39.60 -15.73 -15.94
N ALA A 47 -39.74 -15.16 -14.74
CA ALA A 47 -40.75 -15.64 -13.80
C ALA A 47 -42.18 -15.39 -14.31
N PHE A 48 -42.40 -14.33 -15.10
CA PHE A 48 -43.66 -14.06 -15.78
C PHE A 48 -43.96 -15.02 -16.94
N THR A 49 -42.98 -15.77 -17.43
CA THR A 49 -43.17 -16.69 -18.56
C THR A 49 -43.25 -18.16 -18.13
N ARG A 50 -43.14 -18.45 -16.83
CA ARG A 50 -43.17 -19.80 -16.26
C ARG A 50 -44.45 -20.07 -15.47
N HIS A 51 -45.19 -21.12 -15.81
CA HIS A 51 -46.52 -21.42 -15.28
C HIS A 51 -46.61 -21.84 -13.79
N ASN A 52 -45.48 -22.01 -13.09
CA ASN A 52 -45.43 -22.63 -11.75
C ASN A 52 -45.37 -21.64 -10.58
N SER A 53 -45.62 -20.35 -10.81
CA SER A 53 -45.55 -19.31 -9.77
C SER A 53 -46.70 -18.31 -9.88
N LEU A 54 -46.92 -17.49 -8.84
CA LEU A 54 -47.88 -16.38 -8.89
C LEU A 54 -47.55 -15.41 -10.04
N LEU A 55 -46.27 -15.09 -10.23
CA LEU A 55 -45.80 -14.26 -11.35
C LEU A 55 -46.12 -14.91 -12.71
N GLY A 56 -46.00 -16.23 -12.80
CA GLY A 56 -46.41 -17.01 -13.95
C GLY A 56 -47.88 -16.88 -14.29
N ARG A 57 -48.74 -17.03 -13.28
CA ARG A 57 -50.20 -16.88 -13.41
C ARG A 57 -50.61 -15.46 -13.78
N LEU A 58 -49.89 -14.45 -13.28
CA LEU A 58 -50.06 -13.06 -13.74
C LEU A 58 -49.63 -12.94 -15.21
N GLY A 59 -48.53 -13.57 -15.59
CA GLY A 59 -48.05 -13.61 -16.97
C GLY A 59 -49.00 -14.30 -17.95
N GLU A 60 -49.81 -15.26 -17.50
CA GLU A 60 -50.87 -15.86 -18.33
C GLU A 60 -51.97 -14.87 -18.75
N LYS A 61 -52.06 -13.71 -18.07
CA LYS A 61 -52.96 -12.63 -18.46
C LYS A 61 -52.37 -11.68 -19.52
N LEU A 62 -51.09 -11.84 -19.83
CA LEU A 62 -50.42 -11.09 -20.89
C LEU A 62 -50.71 -11.73 -22.25
N THR A 63 -50.73 -10.89 -23.29
CA THR A 63 -50.82 -11.36 -24.67
C THR A 63 -49.59 -12.20 -25.04
N HIS A 64 -49.68 -12.95 -26.14
CA HIS A 64 -48.53 -13.70 -26.65
C HIS A 64 -47.33 -12.77 -26.92
N GLU A 65 -47.58 -11.64 -27.58
CA GLU A 65 -46.56 -10.64 -27.94
C GLU A 65 -45.88 -10.05 -26.68
N GLN A 66 -46.64 -9.77 -25.62
CA GLN A 66 -46.09 -9.26 -24.36
C GLN A 66 -45.19 -10.30 -23.66
N ARG A 67 -45.56 -11.58 -23.68
CA ARG A 67 -44.72 -12.67 -23.14
C ARG A 67 -43.46 -12.89 -23.97
N GLU A 68 -43.56 -12.75 -25.29
CA GLU A 68 -42.41 -12.81 -26.19
C GLU A 68 -41.45 -11.64 -25.94
N LEU A 69 -41.97 -10.43 -25.75
CA LEU A 69 -41.17 -9.25 -25.38
C LEU A 69 -40.39 -9.47 -24.07
N LEU A 70 -41.03 -10.00 -23.03
CA LEU A 70 -40.36 -10.32 -21.75
C LEU A 70 -39.28 -11.40 -21.92
N THR A 71 -39.53 -12.39 -22.78
CA THR A 71 -38.56 -13.45 -23.10
C THR A 71 -37.35 -12.89 -23.84
N ASN A 72 -37.57 -12.01 -24.82
CA ASN A 72 -36.52 -11.35 -25.59
C ASN A 72 -35.70 -10.41 -24.70
N ALA A 73 -36.37 -9.61 -23.85
CA ALA A 73 -35.69 -8.75 -22.89
C ALA A 73 -34.82 -9.54 -21.89
N ALA A 74 -35.32 -10.67 -21.37
CA ALA A 74 -34.53 -11.54 -20.51
C ALA A 74 -33.29 -12.12 -21.24
N SER A 75 -33.44 -12.45 -22.53
CA SER A 75 -32.33 -12.97 -23.35
C SER A 75 -31.28 -11.89 -23.63
N LEU A 76 -31.72 -10.66 -23.92
CA LEU A 76 -30.83 -9.50 -24.05
C LEU A 76 -30.04 -9.24 -22.77
N LEU A 77 -30.69 -9.28 -21.60
CA LEU A 77 -30.00 -9.11 -20.32
C LEU A 77 -28.94 -10.20 -20.07
N GLU A 78 -29.20 -11.46 -20.44
CA GLU A 78 -28.17 -12.51 -20.36
C GLU A 78 -27.01 -12.26 -21.33
N SER A 79 -27.28 -11.78 -22.55
CA SER A 79 -26.24 -11.44 -23.52
C SER A 79 -25.31 -10.34 -22.99
N ILE A 80 -25.88 -9.29 -22.36
CA ILE A 80 -25.10 -8.24 -21.69
C ILE A 80 -24.30 -8.83 -20.52
N LYS A 81 -24.96 -9.63 -19.66
CA LYS A 81 -24.34 -10.26 -18.49
C LYS A 81 -23.14 -11.11 -18.88
N TYR A 82 -23.22 -11.86 -19.97
CA TYR A 82 -22.11 -12.67 -20.48
C TYR A 82 -20.85 -11.83 -20.74
N ASN A 83 -21.01 -10.68 -21.39
CA ASN A 83 -19.89 -9.75 -21.63
C ASN A 83 -19.36 -9.12 -20.33
N VAL A 84 -20.25 -8.77 -19.40
CA VAL A 84 -19.87 -8.27 -18.07
C VAL A 84 -19.09 -9.31 -17.26
N GLU A 85 -19.48 -10.59 -17.35
CA GLU A 85 -18.80 -11.69 -16.70
C GLU A 85 -17.36 -11.85 -17.21
N HIS A 86 -17.16 -11.85 -18.51
CA HIS A 86 -15.82 -11.92 -19.11
C HIS A 86 -14.94 -10.72 -18.74
N ALA A 87 -15.50 -9.50 -18.76
CA ALA A 87 -14.79 -8.29 -18.32
C ALA A 87 -14.38 -8.39 -16.84
N LYS A 88 -15.31 -8.77 -15.97
CA LYS A 88 -15.06 -9.00 -14.53
C LYS A 88 -13.93 -10.01 -14.31
N GLU A 89 -13.93 -11.14 -15.00
CA GLU A 89 -12.88 -12.16 -14.86
C GLU A 89 -11.50 -11.67 -15.33
N ARG A 90 -11.44 -10.87 -16.39
CA ARG A 90 -10.21 -10.22 -16.83
C ARG A 90 -9.72 -9.22 -15.78
N LYS A 91 -10.62 -8.39 -15.24
CA LYS A 91 -10.32 -7.43 -14.18
C LYS A 91 -9.80 -8.12 -12.92
N ASP A 92 -10.49 -9.16 -12.43
CA ASP A 92 -10.10 -9.93 -11.25
C ASP A 92 -8.69 -10.55 -11.41
N ARG A 93 -8.39 -11.12 -12.58
CA ARG A 93 -7.04 -11.64 -12.88
C ARG A 93 -5.98 -10.54 -12.86
N ALA A 94 -6.26 -9.39 -13.47
CA ALA A 94 -5.34 -8.26 -13.49
C ALA A 94 -5.09 -7.69 -12.07
N GLU A 95 -6.15 -7.53 -11.27
CA GLU A 95 -6.07 -7.08 -9.89
C GLU A 95 -5.26 -8.05 -9.02
N LYS A 96 -5.51 -9.36 -9.14
CA LYS A 96 -4.73 -10.41 -8.45
C LYS A 96 -3.27 -10.41 -8.87
N ALA A 97 -2.98 -10.28 -10.17
CA ALA A 97 -1.61 -10.18 -10.66
C ALA A 97 -0.89 -8.94 -10.08
N LYS A 98 -1.56 -7.77 -10.08
CA LYS A 98 -1.02 -6.54 -9.50
C LYS A 98 -0.82 -6.65 -7.98
N ALA A 99 -1.73 -7.29 -7.26
CA ALA A 99 -1.61 -7.53 -5.83
C ALA A 99 -0.43 -8.48 -5.51
N LYS A 100 -0.30 -9.57 -6.28
CA LYS A 100 0.83 -10.50 -6.16
C LYS A 100 2.16 -9.81 -6.44
N LYS A 101 2.23 -8.99 -7.49
CA LYS A 101 3.42 -8.19 -7.83
C LYS A 101 3.78 -7.22 -6.70
N ARG A 102 2.81 -6.49 -6.14
CA ARG A 102 3.01 -5.62 -4.97
C ARG A 102 3.60 -6.37 -3.78
N GLN A 103 3.02 -7.52 -3.44
CA GLN A 103 3.51 -8.33 -2.32
C GLN A 103 4.94 -8.84 -2.55
N GLN A 104 5.27 -9.21 -3.79
CA GLN A 104 6.64 -9.59 -4.13
C GLN A 104 7.61 -8.41 -3.97
N TRP A 105 7.25 -7.23 -4.48
CA TRP A 105 8.06 -6.02 -4.36
C TRP A 105 8.29 -5.63 -2.90
N GLU A 106 7.25 -5.70 -2.07
CA GLU A 106 7.33 -5.39 -0.65
C GLU A 106 8.29 -6.33 0.09
N ARG A 107 8.22 -7.64 -0.19
CA ARG A 107 9.13 -8.64 0.41
C ARG A 107 10.57 -8.44 -0.05
N GLU A 108 10.77 -8.20 -1.34
CA GLU A 108 12.12 -7.95 -1.88
C GLU A 108 12.70 -6.66 -1.32
N ALA A 109 11.93 -5.58 -1.26
CA ALA A 109 12.32 -4.32 -0.62
C ALA A 109 12.70 -4.53 0.85
N GLU A 110 11.91 -5.28 1.62
CA GLU A 110 12.22 -5.58 3.02
C GLU A 110 13.55 -6.35 3.17
N GLN A 111 13.77 -7.37 2.33
CA GLN A 111 15.01 -8.14 2.32
C GLN A 111 16.22 -7.28 1.96
N LEU A 112 16.08 -6.44 0.93
CA LEU A 112 17.13 -5.52 0.49
C LEU A 112 17.48 -4.50 1.57
N VAL A 113 16.47 -3.89 2.21
CA VAL A 113 16.69 -2.92 3.29
C VAL A 113 17.41 -3.59 4.45
N LYS A 114 16.93 -4.76 4.89
CA LYS A 114 17.56 -5.53 5.98
C LYS A 114 19.01 -5.92 5.66
N ALA A 115 19.30 -6.28 4.41
CA ALA A 115 20.63 -6.69 3.99
C ALA A 115 21.61 -5.51 3.84
N ARG A 116 21.15 -4.35 3.37
CA ARG A 116 22.02 -3.20 3.05
C ARG A 116 22.10 -2.14 4.14
N PHE A 117 21.09 -2.05 5.00
CA PHE A 117 21.00 -1.03 6.05
C PHE A 117 20.97 -1.65 7.45
N SER A 118 21.64 -2.80 7.63
CA SER A 118 21.93 -3.38 8.95
C SER A 118 23.05 -2.58 9.64
N LEU A 119 22.69 -1.44 10.19
CA LEU A 119 23.61 -0.61 10.96
C LEU A 119 23.65 -1.08 12.42
N PRO A 120 24.82 -1.45 12.96
CA PRO A 120 24.96 -1.61 14.40
C PRO A 120 24.66 -0.27 15.10
N SER A 121 24.29 -0.33 16.38
CA SER A 121 23.94 0.86 17.18
C SER A 121 24.37 0.72 18.64
N ASP A 122 25.38 -0.12 18.88
CA ASP A 122 25.85 -0.45 20.21
C ASP A 122 26.76 0.62 20.80
N THR A 123 27.55 1.26 19.94
CA THR A 123 28.49 2.33 20.31
C THR A 123 27.97 3.70 19.90
N VAL A 124 28.46 4.76 20.56
CA VAL A 124 28.11 6.14 20.21
C VAL A 124 28.47 6.45 18.75
N THR A 125 29.62 5.99 18.26
CA THR A 125 30.05 6.17 16.87
C THR A 125 29.05 5.55 15.88
N GLU A 126 28.56 4.36 16.18
CA GLU A 126 27.57 3.68 15.35
C GLU A 126 26.20 4.37 15.40
N GLN A 127 25.79 4.84 16.58
CA GLN A 127 24.55 5.60 16.76
C GLN A 127 24.58 6.93 15.97
N ILE A 128 25.74 7.59 15.90
CA ILE A 128 25.91 8.79 15.07
C ILE A 128 25.83 8.45 13.57
N ARG A 129 26.34 7.29 13.14
CA ARG A 129 26.18 6.85 11.73
C ARG A 129 24.71 6.63 11.35
N VAL A 130 23.89 6.13 12.28
CA VAL A 130 22.43 6.03 12.06
C VAL A 130 21.82 7.41 11.85
N LEU A 131 22.21 8.40 12.65
CA LEU A 131 21.76 9.78 12.48
C LEU A 131 22.24 10.41 11.18
N GLU A 132 23.50 10.20 10.78
CA GLU A 132 23.99 10.67 9.48
C GLU A 132 23.17 10.10 8.32
N LEU A 133 22.91 8.79 8.33
CA LEU A 133 22.07 8.17 7.32
C LEU A 133 20.67 8.77 7.31
N HIS A 134 20.08 8.99 8.49
CA HIS A 134 18.76 9.62 8.61
C HIS A 134 18.71 10.99 7.91
N LEU A 135 19.67 11.86 8.23
CA LEU A 135 19.71 13.23 7.69
C LEU A 135 19.85 13.23 6.17
N VAL A 136 20.66 12.32 5.63
CA VAL A 136 20.84 12.19 4.17
C VAL A 136 19.59 11.59 3.53
N ALA A 137 19.02 10.54 4.13
CA ALA A 137 17.81 9.89 3.63
C ALA A 137 16.60 10.82 3.62
N GLN A 138 16.44 11.67 4.64
CA GLN A 138 15.37 12.66 4.70
C GLN A 138 15.36 13.60 3.50
N GLU A 139 16.54 14.06 3.07
CA GLU A 139 16.69 14.96 1.93
C GLU A 139 16.54 14.22 0.60
N VAL A 140 17.13 13.03 0.47
CA VAL A 140 17.10 12.24 -0.77
C VAL A 140 15.72 11.67 -1.06
N LEU A 141 15.02 11.17 -0.04
CA LEU A 141 13.66 10.64 -0.18
C LEU A 141 12.61 11.76 -0.25
N GLY A 142 12.93 12.94 0.28
CA GLY A 142 12.05 14.09 0.32
C GLY A 142 10.83 13.93 1.24
N HIS A 143 9.90 14.89 1.16
CA HIS A 143 8.75 15.01 2.05
C HIS A 143 7.68 13.92 1.88
N ALA A 144 7.79 13.07 0.85
CA ALA A 144 6.86 11.96 0.62
C ALA A 144 6.99 10.86 1.69
N PHE A 145 8.11 10.84 2.43
CA PHE A 145 8.37 9.88 3.49
C PHE A 145 8.51 10.63 4.81
N TYR A 146 7.65 10.29 5.78
CA TYR A 146 7.67 10.95 7.08
C TYR A 146 8.92 10.53 7.87
N LEU A 147 9.94 11.38 7.84
CA LEU A 147 11.17 11.25 8.61
C LEU A 147 11.30 12.48 9.53
N PRO A 148 11.61 12.31 10.84
CA PRO A 148 11.72 13.43 11.77
C PRO A 148 12.63 14.56 11.28
N SER A 149 12.16 15.80 11.38
CA SER A 149 12.90 17.02 11.05
C SER A 149 14.05 17.29 12.03
N HIS A 150 14.99 18.16 11.63
CA HIS A 150 16.05 18.64 12.53
C HIS A 150 15.50 19.14 13.87
N MET A 151 14.37 19.84 13.87
CA MET A 151 13.74 20.35 15.10
C MET A 151 13.27 19.20 16.01
N GLU A 152 12.58 18.22 15.46
CA GLU A 152 12.10 17.05 16.20
C GLU A 152 13.27 16.21 16.74
N LEU A 153 14.29 15.98 15.92
CA LEU A 153 15.49 15.23 16.30
C LEU A 153 16.21 15.91 17.48
N ARG A 154 16.35 17.24 17.45
CA ARG A 154 16.99 17.98 18.55
C ARG A 154 16.16 17.93 19.82
N ARG A 155 14.84 18.16 19.70
CA ARG A 155 13.92 18.11 20.84
C ARG A 155 14.01 16.79 21.58
N VAL A 156 14.00 15.68 20.85
CA VAL A 156 14.04 14.32 21.43
C VAL A 156 15.29 14.06 22.27
N MET A 157 16.44 14.66 21.94
CA MET A 157 17.68 14.52 22.71
C MET A 157 17.81 15.51 23.87
N GLN A 158 16.95 16.53 23.92
CA GLN A 158 16.91 17.52 24.99
C GLN A 158 15.84 17.19 26.04
N GLU A 159 14.89 16.30 25.72
CA GLU A 159 13.86 15.82 26.65
C GLU A 159 14.45 14.90 27.72
N GLU A 160 13.97 15.04 28.97
CA GLU A 160 14.28 14.11 30.05
C GLU A 160 13.74 12.70 29.74
N ALA A 161 14.48 11.68 30.19
CA ALA A 161 14.00 10.30 30.11
C ALA A 161 12.64 10.16 30.84
N PRO A 162 11.64 9.51 30.25
CA PRO A 162 10.33 9.40 30.87
C PRO A 162 10.40 8.69 32.22
N ARG A 163 9.93 9.35 33.28
CA ARG A 163 9.99 8.83 34.66
C ARG A 163 9.23 7.52 34.85
N TRP A 164 8.22 7.27 34.01
CA TRP A 164 7.38 6.06 34.09
C TRP A 164 8.04 4.81 33.49
N ALA A 165 9.13 4.96 32.74
CA ALA A 165 9.76 3.84 32.03
C ALA A 165 10.92 3.18 32.81
N ASN A 166 11.30 3.70 33.98
CA ASN A 166 12.48 3.29 34.74
C ASN A 166 13.77 3.17 33.88
N HIS A 167 13.84 3.92 32.77
CA HIS A 167 14.99 3.90 31.86
C HIS A 167 16.06 4.86 32.35
N THR A 168 17.33 4.44 32.28
CA THR A 168 18.44 5.39 32.36
C THR A 168 18.42 6.30 31.13
N THR A 169 19.02 7.49 31.24
CA THR A 169 19.18 8.42 30.10
C THR A 169 19.86 7.75 28.90
N ALA A 170 20.82 6.85 29.15
CA ALA A 170 21.48 6.09 28.09
C ALA A 170 20.56 5.07 27.41
N GLN A 171 19.74 4.35 28.18
CA GLN A 171 18.73 3.43 27.62
C GLN A 171 17.68 4.19 26.80
N TRP A 172 17.28 5.37 27.29
CA TRP A 172 16.37 6.24 26.57
C TRP A 172 16.95 6.73 25.25
N HIS A 173 18.14 7.31 25.24
CA HIS A 173 18.74 7.77 23.98
C HIS A 173 19.01 6.62 23.01
N ARG A 174 19.40 5.43 23.52
CA ARG A 174 19.54 4.23 22.69
C ARG A 174 18.21 3.83 22.05
N SER A 175 17.09 3.89 22.79
CA SER A 175 15.77 3.59 22.20
C SER A 175 15.40 4.59 21.11
N ARG A 176 15.78 5.87 21.25
CA ARG A 176 15.60 6.88 20.19
C ARG A 176 16.40 6.58 18.93
N VAL A 177 17.63 6.09 19.05
CA VAL A 177 18.41 5.63 17.89
C VAL A 177 17.75 4.43 17.23
N THR A 178 17.26 3.46 18.01
CA THR A 178 16.54 2.30 17.47
C THR A 178 15.26 2.70 16.73
N SER A 179 14.48 3.62 17.29
CA SER A 179 13.31 4.18 16.62
C SER A 179 13.70 4.85 15.30
N LEU A 180 14.77 5.65 15.29
CA LEU A 180 15.26 6.32 14.09
C LEU A 180 15.63 5.31 12.99
N LEU A 181 16.34 4.23 13.35
CA LEU A 181 16.69 3.18 12.40
C LEU A 181 15.44 2.48 11.83
N SER A 182 14.43 2.24 12.68
CA SER A 182 13.15 1.67 12.25
C SER A 182 12.40 2.61 11.28
N ASP A 183 12.43 3.92 11.53
CA ASP A 183 11.81 4.92 10.65
C ASP A 183 12.50 4.96 9.29
N ILE A 184 13.84 4.94 9.27
CA ILE A 184 14.64 4.82 8.04
C ILE A 184 14.27 3.53 7.30
N HIS A 185 14.24 2.37 7.98
CA HIS A 185 13.91 1.10 7.34
C HIS A 185 12.51 1.13 6.72
N SER A 186 11.53 1.70 7.43
CA SER A 186 10.16 1.84 6.92
C SER A 186 10.13 2.74 5.68
N ALA A 187 10.80 3.89 5.72
CA ALA A 187 10.87 4.84 4.61
C ALA A 187 11.53 4.22 3.36
N LEU A 188 12.70 3.59 3.52
CA LEU A 188 13.41 2.93 2.43
C LEU A 188 12.58 1.78 1.84
N ARG A 189 11.96 0.94 2.69
CA ARG A 189 11.09 -0.16 2.25
C ARG A 189 9.93 0.36 1.40
N HIS A 190 9.29 1.45 1.84
CA HIS A 190 8.20 2.06 1.09
C HIS A 190 8.69 2.64 -0.25
N TYR A 191 9.83 3.33 -0.25
CA TYR A 191 10.43 3.93 -1.45
C TYR A 191 10.74 2.87 -2.53
N LEU A 192 11.38 1.77 -2.12
CA LEU A 192 11.75 0.68 -3.03
C LEU A 192 10.53 -0.07 -3.57
N GLY A 193 9.43 -0.15 -2.81
CA GLY A 193 8.22 -0.87 -3.21
C GLY A 193 7.15 -0.04 -3.94
N LEU A 194 7.33 1.28 -4.06
CA LEU A 194 6.28 2.19 -4.55
C LEU A 194 5.96 2.01 -6.04
N ASP A 195 6.99 1.78 -6.85
CA ASP A 195 6.86 1.66 -8.30
C ASP A 195 6.95 0.19 -8.69
N LEU A 196 5.95 -0.29 -9.43
CA LEU A 196 5.91 -1.67 -9.87
C LEU A 196 6.63 -1.85 -11.21
N ASP A 197 6.94 -0.79 -11.93
CA ASP A 197 7.56 -0.87 -13.25
C ASP A 197 9.09 -0.93 -13.16
N VAL A 198 9.65 -0.53 -12.01
CA VAL A 198 11.08 -0.65 -11.68
C VAL A 198 11.26 -1.67 -10.56
N THR A 199 12.28 -2.52 -10.62
CA THR A 199 12.52 -3.52 -9.56
C THR A 199 13.07 -2.86 -8.28
N PRO A 200 12.80 -3.42 -7.09
CA PRO A 200 13.35 -2.90 -5.84
C PRO A 200 14.88 -2.83 -5.85
N ALA A 201 15.55 -3.80 -6.49
CA ALA A 201 17.01 -3.78 -6.66
C ALA A 201 17.51 -2.59 -7.49
N GLN A 202 16.87 -2.28 -8.62
CA GLN A 202 17.24 -1.12 -9.45
C GLN A 202 17.04 0.20 -8.70
N LYS A 203 15.91 0.33 -7.98
CA LYS A 203 15.66 1.50 -7.14
C LYS A 203 16.66 1.63 -6.00
N LEU A 204 17.12 0.51 -5.45
CA LEU A 204 18.14 0.51 -4.40
C LEU A 204 19.47 1.03 -4.94
N GLU A 205 19.89 0.60 -6.14
CA GLU A 205 21.12 1.09 -6.77
C GLU A 205 21.08 2.61 -6.99
N GLU A 206 19.96 3.12 -7.53
CA GLU A 206 19.74 4.56 -7.72
C GLU A 206 19.77 5.31 -6.38
N LEU A 207 19.07 4.79 -5.38
CA LEU A 207 19.02 5.36 -4.04
C LEU A 207 20.42 5.42 -3.41
N GLN A 208 21.19 4.33 -3.47
CA GLN A 208 22.55 4.29 -2.91
C GLN A 208 23.45 5.32 -3.60
N HIS A 209 23.37 5.42 -4.93
CA HIS A 209 24.09 6.44 -5.67
C HIS A 209 23.72 7.86 -5.22
N ASN A 210 22.42 8.15 -5.05
CA ASN A 210 21.95 9.45 -4.60
C ASN A 210 22.36 9.77 -3.16
N LEU A 211 22.30 8.79 -2.25
CA LEU A 211 22.76 8.92 -0.87
C LEU A 211 24.25 9.30 -0.84
N ASP A 212 25.10 8.56 -1.56
CA ASP A 212 26.54 8.79 -1.58
C ASP A 212 26.90 10.14 -2.21
N MET A 213 26.25 10.49 -3.33
CA MET A 213 26.47 11.75 -4.04
C MET A 213 26.13 12.97 -3.18
N GLN A 214 25.06 12.91 -2.38
CA GLN A 214 24.57 14.05 -1.61
C GLN A 214 25.11 14.10 -0.17
N ARG A 215 25.70 13.00 0.32
CA ARG A 215 26.10 12.82 1.72
C ARG A 215 26.91 14.00 2.25
N THR A 216 28.04 14.31 1.61
CA THR A 216 28.96 15.36 2.10
C THR A 216 28.28 16.72 2.12
N ALA A 217 27.53 17.06 1.08
CA ALA A 217 26.86 18.34 0.97
C ALA A 217 25.76 18.52 2.03
N ILE A 218 24.97 17.47 2.30
CA ILE A 218 23.90 17.50 3.32
C ILE A 218 24.48 17.59 4.72
N LEU A 219 25.51 16.79 5.04
CA LEU A 219 26.11 16.77 6.37
C LEU A 219 26.88 18.07 6.69
N ALA A 220 27.33 18.81 5.67
CA ALA A 220 27.97 20.12 5.83
C ALA A 220 26.99 21.28 6.08
N ARG A 221 25.67 21.06 5.99
CA ARG A 221 24.67 22.12 6.23
C ARG A 221 24.68 22.55 7.71
N PRO A 222 24.48 23.84 8.03
CA PRO A 222 24.45 24.31 9.41
C PRO A 222 23.43 23.58 10.30
N GLN A 223 22.28 23.20 9.74
CA GLN A 223 21.25 22.47 10.48
C GLN A 223 21.70 21.05 10.83
N SER A 224 22.36 20.36 9.90
CA SER A 224 22.94 19.02 10.10
C SER A 224 24.05 19.05 11.13
N ILE A 225 24.99 20.00 11.03
CA ILE A 225 26.08 20.18 11.98
C ILE A 225 25.55 20.34 13.40
N GLU A 226 24.57 21.22 13.59
CA GLU A 226 24.01 21.47 14.93
C GLU A 226 23.21 20.26 15.46
N THR A 227 22.45 19.56 14.62
CA THR A 227 21.76 18.33 15.04
C THR A 227 22.76 17.23 15.42
N LEU A 228 23.81 17.03 14.63
CA LEU A 228 24.88 16.07 14.91
C LEU A 228 25.60 16.41 16.22
N ARG A 229 25.88 17.70 16.48
CA ARG A 229 26.50 18.17 17.73
C ARG A 229 25.64 17.82 18.95
N ILE A 230 24.35 18.22 18.93
CA ILE A 230 23.42 17.95 20.03
C ILE A 230 23.32 16.45 20.33
N TRP A 231 23.17 15.62 19.29
CA TRP A 231 23.10 14.17 19.46
C TRP A 231 24.42 13.60 19.98
N THR A 232 25.56 14.06 19.47
CA THR A 232 26.88 13.62 19.92
C THR A 232 27.10 13.93 21.40
N ASP A 233 26.77 15.15 21.83
CA ASP A 233 26.92 15.59 23.22
C ASP A 233 26.02 14.77 24.15
N ALA A 234 24.75 14.56 23.77
CA ALA A 234 23.79 13.77 24.55
C ALA A 234 24.22 12.30 24.69
N LEU A 235 24.62 11.66 23.58
CA LEU A 235 25.03 10.25 23.58
C LEU A 235 26.33 10.02 24.36
N LYS A 236 27.33 10.89 24.21
CA LYS A 236 28.57 10.82 24.99
C LYS A 236 28.33 11.07 26.47
N GLY A 237 27.52 12.08 26.81
CA GLY A 237 27.17 12.39 28.19
C GLY A 237 26.47 11.23 28.89
N ALA A 238 25.49 10.61 28.23
CA ALA A 238 24.77 9.47 28.78
C ALA A 238 25.65 8.21 28.93
N ALA A 239 26.53 7.95 27.96
CA ALA A 239 27.50 6.85 28.05
C ALA A 239 28.48 7.05 29.21
N PHE A 240 28.97 8.28 29.41
CA PHE A 240 29.85 8.63 30.52
C PHE A 240 29.17 8.42 31.89
N ILE A 241 27.94 8.94 32.07
CA ILE A 241 27.18 8.78 33.32
C ILE A 241 26.98 7.30 33.66
N THR A 242 26.65 6.48 32.65
CA THR A 242 26.47 5.02 32.81
C THR A 242 27.77 4.32 33.19
N SER A 243 28.93 4.79 32.72
CA SER A 243 30.24 4.22 33.05
C SER A 243 30.76 4.60 34.44
N VAL A 244 30.35 5.76 34.97
CA VAL A 244 30.84 6.30 36.25
C VAL A 244 29.91 5.95 37.42
N ILE A 245 28.63 5.73 37.16
CA ILE A 245 27.63 5.35 38.18
C ILE A 245 27.17 3.91 37.87
N PRO A 246 27.78 2.87 38.48
CA PRO A 246 27.25 1.52 38.36
C PRO A 246 25.85 1.48 39.00
N PRO A 247 24.94 0.63 38.50
CA PRO A 247 23.61 0.50 39.08
C PRO A 247 23.76 0.13 40.55
N ASN A 248 23.27 1.00 41.43
CA ASN A 248 23.29 0.77 42.87
C ASN A 248 22.81 -0.66 43.13
N GLY A 249 23.67 -1.39 43.85
CA GLY A 249 23.51 -2.81 44.08
C GLY A 249 22.12 -3.16 44.60
N ALA A 250 21.67 -4.34 44.20
CA ALA A 250 20.69 -5.10 44.93
C ALA A 250 21.13 -5.18 46.40
N SER A 251 20.52 -4.36 47.25
CA SER A 251 20.53 -4.59 48.69
C SER A 251 19.60 -5.76 48.96
N ARG A 252 20.18 -6.77 49.60
CA ARG A 252 19.53 -7.96 50.17
C ARG A 252 18.39 -7.59 51.12
#